data_AF-A0A3N2FX82-F1
#
_entry.id   AF-A0A3N2FX82-F1
#
_cell.length_a   1.000
_cell.length_b   1.000
_cell.length_c   1.000
_cell.angle_alpha   90.00
_cell.angle_beta   90.00
_cell.angle_gamma   90.00
#
_symmetry.space_group_name_H-M   'P 1'
#
loop_
_entity.id
_entity.type
_entity.pdbx_description
1 polymer ?
#
loop_
_entity_poly.entity_id
_entity_poly.type
_entity_poly.pdbx_seq_one_letter_code
_entity_poly.pdbx_strand_id
1 'polypeptide(L)' 'MPRVKQTLTDEQTTRLRAAQRSLEDAEAELRDVVRDLLNEGASIRELAAAAEISTNTVQRWKRGE' A
#
# COMPACT_ATOMS: atom_id res chain seq x y z
N MET A 1 -27.55 12.11 24.49
CA MET A 1 -28.03 11.78 23.13
C MET A 1 -27.19 10.62 22.59
N PRO A 2 -27.75 9.43 22.31
CA PRO A 2 -26.99 8.35 21.68
C PRO A 2 -26.69 8.74 20.22
N ARG A 3 -25.44 8.65 19.78
CA ARG A 3 -25.07 8.87 18.38
C ARG A 3 -25.56 7.67 17.57
N VAL A 4 -26.59 7.87 16.74
CA VAL A 4 -27.03 6.86 15.78
C VAL A 4 -25.87 6.62 14.81
N LYS A 5 -25.39 5.36 14.70
CA LYS A 5 -24.39 5.00 13.70
C LYS A 5 -24.97 5.29 12.32
N GLN A 6 -24.52 6.36 11.67
CA GLN A 6 -24.89 6.64 10.29
C GLN A 6 -24.15 5.67 9.38
N THR A 7 -24.90 5.02 8.48
CA THR A 7 -24.34 4.20 7.41
C THR A 7 -23.86 5.14 6.30
N LEU A 8 -22.80 4.76 5.58
CA LEU A 8 -22.28 5.54 4.45
C LEU A 8 -23.36 5.68 3.37
N THR A 9 -23.44 6.85 2.74
CA THR A 9 -24.25 7.04 1.53
C THR A 9 -23.59 6.34 0.34
N ASP A 10 -24.35 6.12 -0.73
CA ASP A 10 -23.81 5.55 -1.97
C ASP A 10 -22.71 6.43 -2.59
N GLU A 11 -22.84 7.75 -2.49
CA GLU A 11 -21.82 8.69 -2.95
C GLU A 11 -20.52 8.57 -2.12
N GLN A 12 -20.63 8.51 -0.79
CA GLN A 12 -19.48 8.32 0.09
C GLN A 12 -18.80 6.98 -0.16
N THR A 13 -19.59 5.92 -0.35
CA THR A 13 -19.09 4.59 -0.68
C THR A 13 -18.37 4.59 -2.01
N THR A 14 -18.92 5.25 -3.03
CA THR A 14 -18.30 5.38 -4.34
C THR A 14 -16.96 6.13 -4.26
N ARG A 15 -16.92 7.24 -3.53
CA ARG A 15 -15.70 8.02 -3.31
C ARG A 15 -14.63 7.21 -2.59
N LEU A 16 -15.00 6.47 -1.55
CA LEU A 16 -14.08 5.63 -0.80
C LEU A 16 -13.51 4.51 -1.68
N ARG A 17 -14.35 3.85 -2.49
CA ARG A 17 -13.89 2.81 -3.44
C ARG A 17 -12.95 3.37 -4.51
N ALA A 18 -13.17 4.61 -4.96
CA ALA A 18 -12.26 5.26 -5.90
C ALA A 18 -10.89 5.52 -5.26
N ALA A 19 -10.86 6.08 -4.05
CA ALA A 19 -9.61 6.28 -3.31
C ALA A 19 -8.89 4.95 -3.02
N GLN A 20 -9.65 3.89 -2.69
CA GLN A 20 -9.10 2.55 -2.47
C GLN A 20 -8.40 1.99 -3.71
N ARG A 21 -8.99 2.17 -4.90
CA ARG A 21 -8.33 1.78 -6.16
C ARG A 21 -7.05 2.57 -6.40
N SER A 22 -7.06 3.88 -6.17
CA SER A 22 -5.84 4.69 -6.30
C SER A 22 -4.75 4.26 -5.32
N LEU A 23 -5.11 3.83 -4.11
CA LEU A 23 -4.16 3.26 -3.15
C LEU A 23 -3.58 1.94 -3.64
N GLU A 24 -4.41 1.05 -4.18
CA GLU A 24 -3.98 -0.23 -4.74
C GLU A 24 -3.03 -0.05 -5.94
N ASP A 25 -3.35 0.89 -6.83
CA ASP A 25 -2.50 1.23 -7.98
C ASP A 25 -1.13 1.78 -7.52
N ALA A 26 -1.13 2.68 -6.54
CA ALA A 26 0.10 3.25 -5.99
C ALA A 26 0.94 2.20 -5.21
N GLU A 27 0.30 1.28 -4.48
CA GLU A 27 1.00 0.19 -3.80
C GLU A 27 1.61 -0.79 -4.81
N ALA A 28 0.92 -1.07 -5.92
CA ALA A 28 1.45 -1.90 -7.01
C ALA A 28 2.69 -1.26 -7.65
N GLU A 29 2.64 0.03 -7.97
CA GLU A 29 3.78 0.78 -8.50
C GLU A 29 4.98 0.76 -7.54
N LEU A 30 4.75 1.05 -6.25
CA LEU A 30 5.81 0.99 -5.23
C LEU A 30 6.42 -0.41 -5.12
N ARG A 31 5.58 -1.45 -5.13
CA ARG A 31 6.03 -2.85 -5.09
C ARG A 31 6.92 -3.19 -6.28
N ASP A 32 6.57 -2.74 -7.48
CA ASP A 32 7.35 -3.01 -8.68
C ASP A 32 8.72 -2.33 -8.61
N VAL A 33 8.78 -1.05 -8.21
CA VAL A 33 10.04 -0.33 -7.99
C VAL A 33 10.92 -1.03 -6.93
N VAL A 34 10.33 -1.46 -5.82
CA VAL A 34 11.06 -2.18 -4.77
C VAL A 34 11.62 -3.50 -5.29
N ARG A 35 10.88 -4.24 -6.13
CA ARG A 35 11.35 -5.49 -6.73
C ARG A 35 12.51 -5.25 -7.69
N ASP A 36 12.43 -4.22 -8.52
CA ASP A 36 13.50 -3.87 -9.46
C ASP A 36 14.78 -3.51 -8.71
N LEU A 37 14.70 -2.67 -7.68
CA LEU A 37 15.86 -2.31 -6.86
C LEU A 37 16.44 -3.50 -6.08
N LEU A 38 15.61 -4.45 -5.64
CA LEU A 38 16.09 -5.71 -5.06
C LEU A 38 16.87 -6.55 -6.09
N ASN A 39 16.44 -6.57 -7.35
CA ASN A 39 17.15 -7.25 -8.44
C ASN A 39 18.48 -6.56 -8.78
N GLU A 40 18.55 -5.25 -8.60
CA GLU A 40 19.79 -4.45 -8.72
C GLU A 40 20.73 -4.62 -7.51
N GLY A 41 20.29 -5.31 -6.46
CA GLY A 41 21.11 -5.66 -5.29
C GLY A 41 20.96 -4.74 -4.09
N ALA A 42 19.98 -3.82 -4.09
CA ALA A 42 19.69 -2.98 -2.93
C ALA A 42 19.30 -3.82 -1.69
N SER A 43 19.66 -3.36 -0.50
CA SER A 43 19.32 -4.09 0.72
C SER A 43 17.87 -3.82 1.16
N ILE A 44 17.24 -4.83 1.76
CA ILE A 44 15.88 -4.75 2.32
C ILE A 44 15.75 -3.59 3.32
N ARG A 45 16.80 -3.32 4.12
CA ARG A 45 16.78 -2.27 5.15
C ARG A 45 16.82 -0.88 4.53
N GLU A 46 17.67 -0.67 3.51
CA GLU A 46 17.75 0.61 2.80
C GLU A 46 16.43 0.91 2.09
N LEU A 47 15.85 -0.07 1.41
CA LEU A 47 14.56 0.09 0.72
C LEU A 47 13.42 0.40 1.69
N ALA A 48 13.34 -0.33 2.81
CA ALA A 48 12.34 -0.09 3.83
C ALA A 48 12.44 1.33 4.42
N ALA A 49 13.66 1.80 4.70
CA ALA A 49 13.90 3.15 5.20
C ALA A 49 13.55 4.23 4.16
N ALA A 50 13.96 4.04 2.90
CA ALA A 50 13.73 5.00 1.82
C ALA A 50 12.24 5.11 1.44
N ALA A 51 11.50 4.00 1.48
CA ALA A 51 10.07 3.96 1.18
C ALA A 51 9.17 4.16 2.40
N GLU A 52 9.73 4.37 3.59
CA GLU A 52 9.00 4.53 4.86
C GLU A 52 8.03 3.36 5.17
N ILE A 53 8.44 2.14 4.82
CA ILE A 53 7.66 0.90 5.06
C ILE A 53 8.41 -0.06 5.96
N SER A 54 7.69 -1.06 6.49
CA SER A 54 8.33 -2.09 7.28
C SER A 54 9.25 -2.98 6.43
N THR A 55 10.35 -3.45 7.01
CA THR A 55 11.19 -4.48 6.38
C THR A 55 10.43 -5.76 6.08
N ASN A 56 9.40 -6.07 6.87
CA ASN A 56 8.50 -7.21 6.64
C ASN A 56 7.71 -7.05 5.34
N THR A 57 7.25 -5.84 5.02
CA THR A 57 6.55 -5.53 3.76
C THR A 57 7.46 -5.83 2.56
N VAL A 58 8.70 -5.33 2.59
CA VAL A 58 9.70 -5.57 1.54
C VAL A 58 10.02 -7.08 1.43
N GLN A 59 10.15 -7.77 2.57
CA GLN A 59 10.38 -9.22 2.57
C GLN A 59 9.21 -10.03 1.97
N ARG A 60 7.97 -9.61 2.21
CA ARG A 60 6.77 -10.23 1.63
C ARG A 60 6.78 -10.06 0.11
N TRP A 61 7.01 -8.84 -0.37
CA TRP A 61 7.10 -8.55 -1.81
C TRP A 61 8.25 -9.29 -2.50
N LYS A 62 9.40 -9.45 -1.82
CA LYS A 62 10.51 -10.28 -2.32
C LYS A 62 10.10 -11.75 -2.52
N ARG A 63 9.21 -12.28 -1.66
CA ARG A 63 8.71 -13.66 -1.76
C ARG A 63 7.65 -13.85 -2.84
N GLY A 64 7.12 -12.77 -3.42
CA GLY A 64 6.02 -12.83 -4.38
C GLY A 64 4.66 -13.04 -3.73
N GLU A 65 4.56 -12.76 -2.42
CA GLU A 65 3.31 -12.71 -1.62
C GLU A 65 2.69 -11.31 -1.68
#